data_AF-A0A815YT22-F1
#
_entry.id   AF-A0A815YT22-F1
#
_cell.length_a   1.000
_cell.length_b   1.000
_cell.length_c   1.000
_cell.angle_alpha   90.00
_cell.angle_beta   90.00
_cell.angle_gamma   90.00
#
_symmetry.space_group_name_H-M   'P 1'
#
loop_
_entity.id
_entity.type
_entity.pdbx_description
1 polymer ?
#
loop_
_entity_poly.entity_id
_entity_poly.type
_entity_poly.pdbx_seq_one_letter_code
_entity_poly.pdbx_strand_id
1 'polypeptide(L)'
;KPNSSKELLIVGGKDNLVGHELTSYEETFTALEKLARDKFPIAGKLRYRWSGQVVEPIDTLPFLGLNPGNKNIFIITGDSGTGITNGTIGALLCRDLVFGYDNPYKKIYDPSRQMTKNPFGYIKHNIEAGASLFDYVTGGSCPADIEDLKPGEGCIHREGLQKLAVYKDTNGTVYKFSAVCPHLKALVRYNPLEKTFDCPFHGSRFDRFGKVINGPTKHNLTDAHCEVIPAGSSTSK
;
A
#
# COMPACT_ATOMS: atom_id res chain seq x y z
N LYS A 1 12.51 25.92 -14.65
CA LYS A 1 13.50 25.28 -13.74
C LYS A 1 12.88 25.20 -12.35
N PRO A 2 13.13 24.15 -11.56
CA PRO A 2 12.87 24.21 -10.12
C PRO A 2 13.54 25.48 -9.59
N ASN A 3 12.84 26.24 -8.77
CA ASN A 3 13.24 27.58 -8.35
C ASN A 3 14.63 27.54 -7.69
N SER A 4 15.64 28.16 -8.30
CA SER A 4 17.06 28.00 -7.96
C SER A 4 17.48 28.62 -6.63
N SER A 5 16.55 29.15 -5.85
CA SER A 5 16.82 29.86 -4.60
C SER A 5 16.59 29.01 -3.35
N LYS A 6 16.19 27.73 -3.48
CA LYS A 6 15.95 26.85 -2.34
C LYS A 6 16.57 25.48 -2.58
N GLU A 7 17.56 25.16 -1.75
CA GLU A 7 18.12 23.82 -1.66
C GLU A 7 17.23 22.97 -0.75
N LEU A 8 16.85 21.79 -1.22
CA LEU A 8 16.08 20.81 -0.45
C LEU A 8 16.89 19.52 -0.33
N LEU A 9 16.98 19.00 0.89
CA LEU A 9 17.49 17.67 1.18
C LEU A 9 16.32 16.70 1.25
N ILE A 10 16.36 15.64 0.45
CA ILE A 10 15.40 14.52 0.53
C ILE A 10 16.11 13.37 1.24
N VAL A 11 15.48 12.87 2.31
CA VAL A 11 15.94 11.70 3.06
C VAL A 11 14.80 10.68 3.07
N GLY A 12 15.09 9.46 2.62
CA GLY A 12 14.13 8.35 2.56
C GLY A 12 14.71 7.07 3.14
N GLY A 13 13.83 6.09 3.34
CA GLY A 13 14.14 4.79 3.93
C GLY A 13 13.07 4.41 4.96
N LYS A 14 13.42 3.48 5.87
CA LYS A 14 12.47 2.87 6.81
C LYS A 14 11.30 2.18 6.10
N ASP A 15 11.63 1.49 5.01
CA ASP A 15 10.66 0.77 4.19
C ASP A 15 9.96 -0.31 5.01
N ASN A 16 8.67 -0.46 4.78
CA ASN A 16 7.84 -1.46 5.43
C ASN A 16 6.89 -2.08 4.42
N LEU A 17 6.45 -3.31 4.71
CA LEU A 17 5.43 -3.95 3.92
C LEU A 17 4.09 -3.23 4.14
N VAL A 18 3.37 -3.04 3.04
CA VAL A 18 2.05 -2.40 3.02
C VAL A 18 1.10 -3.20 3.90
N GLY A 19 0.34 -2.53 4.77
CA GLY A 19 -0.60 -3.19 5.67
C GLY A 19 0.04 -3.98 6.81
N HIS A 20 1.38 -4.00 6.97
CA HIS A 20 2.03 -4.59 8.14
C HIS A 20 2.19 -3.55 9.26
N GLU A 21 2.21 -4.02 10.51
CA GLU A 21 2.30 -3.13 11.67
C GLU A 21 3.64 -2.38 11.66
N LEU A 22 3.53 -1.06 11.65
CA LEU A 22 4.57 -0.16 12.15
C LEU A 22 4.26 0.13 13.61
N THR A 23 5.29 0.30 14.44
CA THR A 23 5.10 0.84 15.80
C THR A 23 4.36 2.18 15.74
N SER A 24 4.74 3.05 14.80
CA SER A 24 3.98 4.23 14.38
C SER A 24 4.60 4.89 13.14
N TYR A 25 3.80 5.46 12.26
CA TYR A 25 4.30 6.32 11.17
C TYR A 25 5.06 7.55 11.71
N GLU A 26 4.63 8.10 12.84
CA GLU A 26 5.32 9.24 13.46
C GLU A 26 6.69 8.86 14.01
N GLU A 27 6.84 7.65 14.55
CA GLU A 27 8.15 7.14 14.97
C GLU A 27 9.08 6.93 13.77
N THR A 28 8.55 6.43 12.65
CA THR A 28 9.29 6.32 11.39
C THR A 28 9.79 7.68 10.91
N PHE A 29 8.92 8.69 10.86
CA PHE A 29 9.31 10.04 10.47
C PHE A 29 10.32 10.66 11.44
N THR A 30 10.12 10.47 12.75
CA THR A 30 11.04 10.96 13.79
C THR A 30 12.42 10.34 13.65
N ALA A 31 12.49 9.04 13.38
CA ALA A 31 13.76 8.34 13.15
C ALA A 31 14.49 8.83 11.89
N LEU A 32 13.76 9.08 10.80
CA LEU A 32 14.32 9.63 9.57
C LEU A 32 14.81 11.07 9.77
N GLU A 33 14.04 11.91 10.47
CA GLU A 33 14.45 13.28 10.79
C GLU A 33 15.70 13.29 11.67
N LYS A 34 15.77 12.42 12.69
CA LYS A 34 16.96 12.28 13.52
C LYS A 34 18.18 11.90 12.68
N LEU A 35 18.05 10.89 11.82
CA LEU A 35 19.12 10.47 10.92
C LEU A 35 19.59 11.61 10.00
N ALA A 36 18.64 12.40 9.46
CA ALA A 36 18.92 13.54 8.62
C ALA A 36 19.73 14.62 9.38
N ARG A 37 19.34 14.93 10.62
CA ARG A 37 20.02 15.91 11.47
C ARG A 37 21.41 15.46 11.91
N ASP A 38 21.56 14.18 12.23
CA ASP A 38 22.85 13.59 12.62
C ASP A 38 23.86 13.62 11.46
N LYS A 39 23.41 13.36 10.22
CA LYS A 39 24.27 13.32 9.02
C LYS A 39 24.45 14.68 8.35
N PHE A 40 23.44 15.54 8.42
CA PHE A 40 23.41 16.86 7.79
C PHE A 40 22.98 17.92 8.81
N PRO A 41 23.87 18.32 9.75
CA PRO A 41 23.53 19.31 10.77
C PRO A 41 23.13 20.69 10.19
N ILE A 42 23.56 20.98 8.96
CA ILE A 42 23.19 22.19 8.21
C ILE A 42 21.74 22.17 7.69
N ALA A 43 21.07 21.03 7.74
CA ALA A 43 19.70 20.90 7.25
C ALA A 43 18.76 21.79 8.08
N GLY A 44 18.00 22.63 7.38
CA GLY A 44 17.05 23.55 8.00
C GLY A 44 15.79 22.86 8.54
N LYS A 45 14.72 23.65 8.65
CA LYS A 45 13.41 23.16 9.12
C LYS A 45 12.85 22.08 8.18
N LEU A 46 12.30 20.99 8.76
CA LEU A 46 11.49 20.02 8.04
C LEU A 46 10.33 20.72 7.31
N ARG A 47 10.25 20.54 5.99
CA ARG A 47 9.21 21.18 5.16
C ARG A 47 8.09 20.24 4.78
N TYR A 48 8.43 18.99 4.48
CA TYR A 48 7.52 17.99 3.93
C TYR A 48 7.86 16.62 4.49
N ARG A 49 6.85 15.78 4.63
CA ARG A 49 6.96 14.36 4.94
C ARG A 49 5.86 13.62 4.20
N TRP A 50 6.16 12.45 3.67
CA TRP A 50 5.21 11.62 2.96
C TRP A 50 5.66 10.15 3.01
N SER A 51 4.71 9.24 2.82
CA SER A 51 4.96 7.85 2.47
C SER A 51 4.70 7.65 0.98
N GLY A 52 5.34 6.65 0.40
CA GLY A 52 5.08 6.18 -0.95
C GLY A 52 5.04 4.66 -0.96
N GLN A 53 4.36 4.11 -1.96
CA GLN A 53 4.31 2.68 -2.19
C GLN A 53 5.11 2.35 -3.45
N VAL A 54 5.90 1.29 -3.37
CA VAL A 54 6.58 0.69 -4.52
C VAL A 54 6.12 -0.76 -4.67
N VAL A 55 6.09 -1.24 -5.92
CA VAL A 55 5.85 -2.65 -6.20
C VAL A 55 7.20 -3.31 -6.39
N GLU A 56 7.48 -4.35 -5.60
CA GLU A 56 8.74 -5.07 -5.60
C GLU A 56 8.51 -6.53 -6.02
N PRO A 57 9.02 -6.93 -7.19
CA PRO A 57 9.04 -8.33 -7.60
C PRO A 57 9.94 -9.17 -6.69
N ILE A 58 9.70 -10.48 -6.59
CA ILE A 58 10.45 -11.37 -5.69
C ILE A 58 11.95 -11.43 -5.96
N ASP A 59 12.37 -11.15 -7.19
CA ASP A 59 13.76 -11.06 -7.62
C ASP A 59 14.27 -9.61 -7.72
N THR A 60 13.48 -8.64 -7.26
CA THR A 60 13.72 -7.18 -7.25
C THR A 60 13.91 -6.52 -8.63
N LEU A 61 13.91 -7.29 -9.72
CA LEU A 61 14.06 -6.77 -11.07
C LEU A 61 12.72 -6.28 -11.63
N PRO A 62 12.67 -5.16 -12.37
CA PRO A 62 11.45 -4.71 -13.00
C PRO A 62 10.95 -5.67 -14.08
N PHE A 63 9.65 -5.60 -14.36
CA PHE A 63 9.03 -6.21 -15.52
C PHE A 63 8.91 -5.16 -16.62
N LEU A 64 9.71 -5.33 -17.69
CA LEU A 64 9.79 -4.42 -18.82
C LEU A 64 9.57 -5.21 -20.11
N GLY A 65 8.45 -4.99 -20.79
CA GLY A 65 8.18 -5.62 -22.08
C GLY A 65 6.74 -6.05 -22.29
N LEU A 66 6.53 -7.08 -23.12
CA LEU A 66 5.21 -7.55 -23.50
C LEU A 66 4.48 -8.16 -22.30
N ASN A 67 3.26 -7.71 -22.03
CA ASN A 67 2.42 -8.25 -20.98
C ASN A 67 2.09 -9.73 -21.30
N PRO A 68 2.30 -10.67 -20.36
CA PRO A 68 2.05 -12.08 -20.61
C PRO A 68 0.61 -12.33 -21.08
N GLY A 69 0.46 -13.13 -22.14
CA GLY A 69 -0.85 -13.45 -22.74
C GLY A 69 -1.40 -12.38 -23.68
N ASN A 70 -0.73 -11.24 -23.87
CA ASN A 70 -1.11 -10.22 -24.85
C ASN A 70 -0.18 -10.22 -26.06
N LYS A 71 -0.65 -9.66 -27.17
CA LYS A 71 0.13 -9.50 -28.42
C LYS A 71 0.69 -8.09 -28.62
N ASN A 72 0.09 -7.09 -27.97
CA ASN A 72 0.32 -5.67 -28.23
C ASN A 72 0.11 -4.78 -26.99
N ILE A 73 0.18 -5.35 -25.78
CA ILE A 73 0.14 -4.60 -24.53
C ILE A 73 1.51 -4.73 -23.88
N PHE A 74 2.18 -3.60 -23.65
CA PHE A 74 3.50 -3.54 -23.04
C PHE A 74 3.39 -2.93 -21.64
N ILE A 75 4.18 -3.43 -20.70
CA ILE A 75 4.20 -2.98 -19.31
C ILE A 75 5.61 -2.58 -18.89
N ILE A 76 5.66 -1.59 -18.01
CA ILE A 76 6.83 -1.16 -17.26
C ILE A 76 6.36 -1.05 -15.81
N THR A 77 6.71 -2.04 -14.98
CA THR A 77 6.21 -2.12 -13.59
C THR A 77 7.19 -2.88 -12.70
N GLY A 78 6.93 -2.89 -11.39
CA GLY A 78 7.74 -3.61 -10.42
C GLY A 78 9.15 -3.04 -10.26
N ASP A 79 9.31 -1.72 -10.34
CA ASP A 79 10.63 -1.08 -10.40
C ASP A 79 11.40 -1.02 -9.07
N SER A 80 10.84 -1.52 -7.97
CA SER A 80 11.51 -1.58 -6.67
C SER A 80 12.10 -0.23 -6.23
N GLY A 81 11.41 0.88 -6.54
CA GLY A 81 11.84 2.25 -6.18
C GLY A 81 12.80 2.90 -7.16
N THR A 82 13.11 2.24 -8.28
CA THR A 82 14.03 2.76 -9.32
C THR A 82 13.32 3.20 -10.60
N GLY A 83 12.03 3.57 -10.48
CA GLY A 83 11.16 3.95 -11.60
C GLY A 83 11.68 5.05 -12.53
N ILE A 84 12.48 6.02 -12.04
CA ILE A 84 13.08 7.05 -12.90
C ILE A 84 14.03 6.42 -13.93
N THR A 85 14.89 5.50 -13.48
CA THR A 85 15.84 4.78 -14.34
C THR A 85 15.11 3.76 -15.21
N ASN A 86 14.26 2.94 -14.59
CA ASN A 86 13.56 1.85 -15.27
C ASN A 86 12.47 2.34 -16.24
N GLY A 87 11.91 3.53 -16.04
CA GLY A 87 11.01 4.15 -17.00
C GLY A 87 11.70 4.43 -18.33
N THR A 88 12.96 4.88 -18.29
CA THR A 88 13.76 5.14 -19.49
C THR A 88 14.20 3.84 -20.16
N ILE A 89 14.81 2.92 -19.39
CA ILE A 89 15.25 1.61 -19.91
C ILE A 89 14.08 0.82 -20.48
N GLY A 90 12.95 0.80 -19.76
CA GLY A 90 11.73 0.13 -20.16
C GLY A 90 11.14 0.71 -21.44
N ALA A 91 11.14 2.04 -21.60
CA ALA A 91 10.66 2.67 -22.83
C ALA A 91 11.52 2.31 -24.05
N LEU A 92 12.85 2.30 -23.90
CA LEU A 92 13.77 1.89 -24.96
C LEU A 92 13.58 0.42 -25.33
N LEU A 93 13.47 -0.46 -24.33
CA LEU A 93 13.22 -1.88 -24.57
C LEU A 93 11.85 -2.11 -25.24
N CYS A 94 10.78 -1.47 -24.76
CA CYS A 94 9.45 -1.61 -25.36
C CYS A 94 9.41 -1.11 -26.80
N ARG A 95 10.10 0.01 -27.11
CA ARG A 95 10.26 0.48 -28.49
C ARG A 95 10.87 -0.60 -29.39
N ASP A 96 11.99 -1.19 -28.96
CA ASP A 96 12.68 -2.21 -29.75
C ASP A 96 11.80 -3.45 -29.97
N LEU A 97 11.09 -3.88 -28.94
CA LEU A 97 10.13 -5.00 -29.05
C LEU A 97 8.97 -4.69 -30.01
N VAL A 98 8.48 -3.45 -30.04
CA VAL A 98 7.42 -3.02 -30.97
C VAL A 98 7.89 -3.06 -32.43
N PHE A 99 9.13 -2.64 -32.71
CA PHE A 99 9.71 -2.66 -34.06
C PHE A 99 10.34 -4.01 -34.45
N GLY A 100 10.39 -4.97 -33.53
CA GLY A 100 11.00 -6.28 -33.76
C GLY A 100 12.53 -6.25 -33.81
N TYR A 101 13.16 -5.24 -33.20
CA TYR A 101 14.61 -5.15 -33.07
C TYR A 101 15.11 -6.10 -31.98
N ASP A 102 16.31 -6.64 -32.18
CA ASP A 102 16.98 -7.40 -31.13
C ASP A 102 17.45 -6.46 -30.01
N ASN A 103 17.34 -6.91 -28.77
CA ASN A 103 17.72 -6.12 -27.61
C ASN A 103 18.30 -7.03 -26.51
N PRO A 104 19.54 -6.76 -26.03
CA PRO A 104 20.21 -7.63 -25.07
C PRO A 104 19.50 -7.70 -23.71
N TYR A 105 18.66 -6.72 -23.39
CA TYR A 105 17.93 -6.65 -22.11
C TYR A 105 16.57 -7.37 -22.15
N LYS A 106 16.12 -7.86 -23.32
CA LYS A 106 14.82 -8.52 -23.47
C LYS A 106 14.63 -9.68 -22.49
N LYS A 107 15.62 -10.57 -22.38
CA LYS A 107 15.51 -11.80 -21.57
C LYS A 107 15.50 -11.52 -20.07
N ILE A 108 16.30 -10.55 -19.61
CA ILE A 108 16.45 -10.26 -18.16
C ILE A 108 15.22 -9.57 -17.59
N TYR A 109 14.57 -8.69 -18.36
CA TYR A 109 13.40 -7.94 -17.89
C TYR A 109 12.05 -8.50 -18.36
N ASP A 110 12.05 -9.59 -19.14
CA ASP A 110 10.84 -10.21 -19.67
C ASP A 110 9.78 -10.39 -18.56
N PRO A 111 8.56 -9.85 -18.72
CA PRO A 111 7.45 -10.09 -17.79
C PRO A 111 7.11 -11.56 -17.55
N SER A 112 7.47 -12.45 -18.48
CA SER A 112 7.28 -13.91 -18.39
C SER A 112 8.53 -14.65 -17.92
N ARG A 113 9.58 -13.95 -17.48
CA ARG A 113 10.83 -14.60 -17.05
C ARG A 113 10.57 -15.59 -15.90
N GLN A 114 11.28 -16.71 -15.93
CA GLN A 114 11.24 -17.65 -14.82
C GLN A 114 12.06 -17.10 -13.66
N MET A 115 11.36 -16.73 -12.59
CA MET A 115 11.95 -16.34 -11.32
C MET A 115 12.34 -17.63 -10.59
N THR A 116 13.55 -18.14 -10.83
CA THR A 116 14.00 -19.39 -10.22
C THR A 116 14.04 -19.25 -8.69
N LYS A 117 13.26 -20.12 -8.03
CA LYS A 117 13.20 -20.47 -6.59
C LYS A 117 14.28 -19.81 -5.72
N ASN A 118 14.06 -18.58 -5.28
CA ASN A 118 14.70 -18.12 -4.05
C ASN A 118 13.94 -18.78 -2.87
N PRO A 119 14.53 -19.78 -2.17
CA PRO A 119 13.84 -20.44 -1.06
C PRO A 119 13.43 -19.44 0.03
N PHE A 120 14.17 -18.33 0.20
CA PHE A 120 13.83 -17.30 1.17
C PHE A 120 12.62 -16.45 0.77
N GLY A 121 12.44 -16.18 -0.54
CA GLY A 121 11.27 -15.42 -1.04
C GLY A 121 9.97 -16.23 -0.97
N TYR A 122 10.03 -17.53 -1.27
CA TYR A 122 8.87 -18.43 -1.19
C TYR A 122 8.39 -18.68 0.25
N ILE A 123 9.31 -18.72 1.22
CA ILE A 123 8.95 -18.88 2.64
C ILE A 123 8.19 -17.67 3.16
N LYS A 124 8.54 -16.45 2.73
CA LYS A 124 7.87 -15.21 3.16
C LYS A 124 6.38 -15.19 2.76
N HIS A 125 6.06 -15.56 1.53
CA HIS A 125 4.66 -15.61 1.06
C HIS A 125 3.78 -16.64 1.79
N ASN A 126 4.35 -17.78 2.22
CA ASN A 126 3.59 -18.80 2.96
C ASN A 126 3.41 -18.45 4.45
N ILE A 127 4.37 -17.75 5.07
CA ILE A 127 4.24 -17.26 6.44
C ILE A 127 3.14 -16.19 6.53
N GLU A 128 3.04 -15.32 5.52
CA GLU A 128 2.03 -14.26 5.44
C GLU A 128 0.60 -14.81 5.25
N ALA A 129 0.43 -15.95 4.57
CA ALA A 129 -0.86 -16.63 4.44
C ALA A 129 -1.39 -17.11 5.82
N GLY A 130 -0.50 -17.68 6.64
CA GLY A 130 -0.81 -18.13 8.00
C GLY A 130 -1.11 -16.96 8.95
N ALA A 131 -0.36 -15.86 8.85
CA ALA A 131 -0.61 -14.64 9.62
C ALA A 131 -2.00 -14.03 9.34
N SER A 132 -2.51 -14.14 8.11
CA SER A 132 -3.85 -13.63 7.76
C SER A 132 -4.98 -14.34 8.52
N LEU A 133 -4.82 -15.63 8.87
CA LEU A 133 -5.81 -16.36 9.66
C LEU A 133 -5.80 -15.92 11.12
N PHE A 134 -4.63 -15.57 11.65
CA PHE A 134 -4.51 -14.98 12.98
C PHE A 134 -5.26 -13.64 13.05
N ASP A 135 -5.25 -12.83 11.98
CA ASP A 135 -5.98 -11.55 11.95
C ASP A 135 -7.51 -11.71 12.12
N TYR A 136 -8.07 -12.86 11.74
CA TYR A 136 -9.48 -13.18 11.97
C TYR A 136 -9.80 -13.44 13.45
N VAL A 137 -8.83 -13.97 14.21
CA VAL A 137 -9.03 -14.34 15.63
C VAL A 137 -8.52 -13.28 16.61
N THR A 138 -7.60 -12.41 16.20
CA THR A 138 -7.14 -11.27 17.01
C THR A 138 -8.25 -10.20 17.13
N GLY A 139 -8.07 -9.25 18.04
CA GLY A 139 -8.99 -8.12 18.22
C GLY A 139 -9.12 -7.25 16.96
N GLY A 140 -10.13 -6.37 16.94
CA GLY A 140 -10.11 -5.23 16.03
C GLY A 140 -9.04 -4.22 16.45
N SER A 141 -8.60 -3.35 15.54
CA SER A 141 -7.75 -2.20 15.88
C SER A 141 -8.55 -0.98 16.34
N CYS A 142 -9.87 -1.11 16.49
CA CYS A 142 -10.75 -0.04 16.94
C CYS A 142 -10.67 0.17 18.46
N PRO A 143 -11.01 1.39 18.95
CA PRO A 143 -11.51 1.54 20.31
C PRO A 143 -12.63 0.54 20.61
N ALA A 144 -12.90 0.30 21.90
CA ALA A 144 -13.92 -0.67 22.32
C ALA A 144 -15.28 -0.41 21.62
N ASP A 145 -15.65 0.87 21.51
CA ASP A 145 -16.85 1.34 20.83
C ASP A 145 -16.51 2.19 19.59
N ILE A 146 -17.32 2.07 18.53
CA ILE A 146 -17.14 2.83 17.26
C ILE A 146 -17.36 4.33 17.49
N GLU A 147 -18.19 4.65 18.47
CA GLU A 147 -18.56 5.98 18.92
C GLU A 147 -17.33 6.77 19.39
N ASP A 148 -16.34 6.09 19.97
CA ASP A 148 -15.09 6.70 20.46
C ASP A 148 -14.08 7.02 19.35
N LEU A 149 -14.28 6.50 18.13
CA LEU A 149 -13.43 6.82 16.99
C LEU A 149 -13.51 8.33 16.70
N LYS A 150 -12.37 9.02 16.54
CA LYS A 150 -12.44 10.48 16.31
C LYS A 150 -12.86 10.80 14.87
N PRO A 151 -13.49 11.97 14.63
CA PRO A 151 -13.77 12.43 13.27
C PRO A 151 -12.49 12.47 12.42
N GLY A 152 -12.56 11.88 11.23
CA GLY A 152 -11.45 11.77 10.29
C GLY A 152 -10.51 10.59 10.50
N GLU A 153 -10.83 9.66 11.41
CA GLU A 153 -10.09 8.43 11.69
C GLU A 153 -10.83 7.18 11.19
N GLY A 154 -10.12 6.05 11.17
CA GLY A 154 -10.63 4.75 10.79
C GLY A 154 -10.03 3.64 11.62
N CYS A 155 -10.62 2.46 11.56
CA CYS A 155 -10.19 1.29 12.31
C CYS A 155 -10.69 -0.01 11.66
N ILE A 156 -10.20 -1.15 12.16
CA ILE A 156 -10.84 -2.44 11.94
C ILE A 156 -11.65 -2.78 13.20
N HIS A 157 -12.97 -2.78 13.09
CA HIS A 157 -13.87 -3.12 14.19
C HIS A 157 -14.32 -4.59 14.12
N ARG A 158 -14.60 -5.20 15.27
CA ARG A 158 -15.13 -6.56 15.35
C ARG A 158 -16.57 -6.53 15.85
N GLU A 159 -17.50 -6.91 15.00
CA GLU A 159 -18.93 -7.02 15.31
C GLU A 159 -19.32 -8.50 15.27
N GLY A 160 -19.35 -9.15 16.45
CA GLY A 160 -19.52 -10.59 16.56
C GLY A 160 -18.40 -11.40 15.87
N LEU A 161 -18.77 -12.12 14.81
CA LEU A 161 -17.83 -12.89 13.96
C LEU A 161 -17.34 -12.09 12.74
N GLN A 162 -17.92 -10.92 12.48
CA GLN A 162 -17.56 -10.10 11.33
C GLN A 162 -16.44 -9.11 11.69
N LYS A 163 -15.62 -8.81 10.68
CA LYS A 163 -14.58 -7.78 10.73
C LYS A 163 -14.98 -6.66 9.79
N LEU A 164 -15.09 -5.46 10.31
CA LEU A 164 -15.55 -4.28 9.60
C LEU A 164 -14.41 -3.27 9.45
N ALA A 165 -14.22 -2.77 8.23
CA ALA A 165 -13.42 -1.59 7.97
C ALA A 165 -14.31 -0.37 8.22
N VAL A 166 -13.97 0.44 9.22
CA VAL A 166 -14.78 1.55 9.68
C VAL A 166 -14.03 2.85 9.48
N TYR A 167 -14.71 3.87 8.95
CA TYR A 167 -14.19 5.23 8.84
C TYR A 167 -15.23 6.23 9.33
N LYS A 168 -14.82 7.16 10.19
CA LYS A 168 -15.65 8.29 10.63
C LYS A 168 -15.21 9.53 9.88
N ASP A 169 -16.10 10.16 9.13
CA ASP A 169 -15.77 11.41 8.44
C ASP A 169 -15.63 12.59 9.41
N THR A 170 -15.28 13.76 8.89
CA THR A 170 -15.11 14.98 9.69
C THR A 170 -16.43 15.52 10.27
N ASN A 171 -17.57 15.09 9.74
CA ASN A 171 -18.90 15.47 10.21
C ASN A 171 -19.44 14.47 11.26
N GLY A 172 -18.69 13.40 11.54
CA GLY A 172 -19.08 12.34 12.47
C GLY A 172 -19.87 11.20 11.83
N THR A 173 -20.08 11.21 10.52
CA THR A 173 -20.76 10.12 9.80
C THR A 173 -19.87 8.89 9.77
N VAL A 174 -20.40 7.75 10.18
CA VAL A 174 -19.69 6.48 10.19
C VAL A 174 -20.00 5.68 8.92
N TYR A 175 -18.95 5.22 8.25
CA TYR A 175 -18.98 4.34 7.10
C TYR A 175 -18.44 2.98 7.50
N LYS A 176 -19.16 1.90 7.15
CA LYS A 176 -18.81 0.51 7.47
C LYS A 176 -18.73 -0.33 6.21
N PHE A 177 -17.62 -1.04 6.04
CA PHE A 177 -17.40 -1.99 4.95
C PHE A 177 -16.93 -3.33 5.51
N SER A 178 -17.04 -4.40 4.74
CA SER A 178 -16.31 -5.63 5.05
C SER A 178 -14.81 -5.35 5.06
N ALA A 179 -14.12 -5.76 6.14
CA ALA A 179 -12.65 -5.72 6.17
C ALA A 179 -12.00 -6.79 5.30
N VAL A 180 -12.78 -7.67 4.65
CA VAL A 180 -12.26 -8.77 3.84
C VAL A 180 -11.89 -8.26 2.45
N CYS A 181 -10.58 -8.31 2.13
CA CYS A 181 -10.09 -7.93 0.81
C CYS A 181 -10.72 -8.82 -0.29
N PRO A 182 -11.33 -8.23 -1.34
CA PRO A 182 -11.94 -9.01 -2.42
C PRO A 182 -10.98 -9.87 -3.23
N HIS A 183 -9.66 -9.59 -3.19
CA HIS A 183 -8.65 -10.33 -3.94
C HIS A 183 -8.52 -11.79 -3.47
N LEU A 184 -8.01 -11.99 -2.26
CA LEU A 184 -7.73 -13.31 -1.69
C LEU A 184 -8.16 -13.42 -0.22
N LYS A 185 -9.16 -12.61 0.17
CA LYS A 185 -9.84 -12.67 1.47
C LYS A 185 -8.95 -12.47 2.70
N ALA A 186 -7.79 -11.84 2.56
CA ALA A 186 -7.05 -11.32 3.70
C ALA A 186 -7.79 -10.13 4.33
N LEU A 187 -7.67 -9.93 5.64
CA LEU A 187 -8.20 -8.73 6.28
C LEU A 187 -7.34 -7.51 5.95
N VAL A 188 -8.00 -6.40 5.59
CA VAL A 188 -7.33 -5.10 5.40
C VAL A 188 -6.98 -4.48 6.76
N ARG A 189 -6.01 -3.57 6.77
CA ARG A 189 -5.63 -2.79 7.94
C ARG A 189 -5.78 -1.30 7.66
N TYR A 190 -6.15 -0.52 8.67
CA TYR A 190 -6.29 0.93 8.49
C TYR A 190 -4.91 1.61 8.49
N ASN A 191 -4.68 2.45 7.50
CA ASN A 191 -3.51 3.30 7.37
C ASN A 191 -3.89 4.74 7.77
N PRO A 192 -3.51 5.20 8.97
CA PRO A 192 -3.87 6.54 9.45
C PRO A 192 -3.17 7.67 8.70
N LEU A 193 -2.01 7.41 8.07
CA LEU A 193 -1.25 8.42 7.35
C LEU A 193 -1.93 8.81 6.03
N GLU A 194 -2.36 7.81 5.27
CA GLU A 194 -3.00 8.03 3.96
C GLU A 194 -4.53 7.96 4.02
N LYS A 195 -5.10 7.59 5.17
CA LYS A 195 -6.54 7.35 5.38
C LYS A 195 -7.09 6.30 4.39
N THR A 196 -6.40 5.18 4.32
CA THR A 196 -6.71 4.06 3.42
C THR A 196 -6.89 2.78 4.21
N PHE A 197 -7.50 1.78 3.57
CA PHE A 197 -7.46 0.41 4.03
C PHE A 197 -6.51 -0.38 3.13
N ASP A 198 -5.49 -0.98 3.73
CA ASP A 198 -4.38 -1.60 3.01
C ASP A 198 -4.37 -3.11 3.28
N CYS A 199 -4.37 -3.92 2.23
CA CYS A 199 -4.31 -5.37 2.33
C CYS A 199 -2.85 -5.81 2.55
N PRO A 200 -2.52 -6.50 3.66
CA PRO A 200 -1.16 -6.87 4.01
C PRO A 200 -0.55 -7.95 3.12
N PHE A 201 -1.35 -8.57 2.26
CA PHE A 201 -0.95 -9.78 1.55
C PHE A 201 -0.42 -9.50 0.15
N HIS A 202 -1.22 -8.83 -0.69
CA HIS A 202 -0.83 -8.51 -2.07
C HIS A 202 -0.90 -7.00 -2.37
N GLY A 203 -1.05 -6.16 -1.34
CA GLY A 203 -0.96 -4.71 -1.48
C GLY A 203 -2.15 -4.03 -2.16
N SER A 204 -3.31 -4.68 -2.25
CA SER A 204 -4.55 -4.00 -2.63
C SER A 204 -4.86 -2.89 -1.63
N ARG A 205 -5.25 -1.72 -2.13
CA ARG A 205 -5.57 -0.56 -1.30
C ARG A 205 -6.92 0.01 -1.66
N PHE A 206 -7.60 0.49 -0.64
CA PHE A 206 -8.91 1.10 -0.73
C PHE A 206 -8.87 2.47 -0.08
N ASP A 207 -9.56 3.45 -0.64
CA ASP A 207 -9.74 4.72 0.03
C ASP A 207 -10.58 4.55 1.31
N ARG A 208 -10.68 5.63 2.08
CA ARG A 208 -11.52 5.72 3.30
C ARG A 208 -13.00 5.36 3.10
N PHE A 209 -13.49 5.30 1.86
CA PHE A 209 -14.86 4.91 1.50
C PHE A 209 -14.92 3.54 0.83
N GLY A 210 -13.91 2.70 1.02
CA GLY A 210 -13.88 1.33 0.53
C GLY A 210 -13.65 1.20 -0.98
N LYS A 211 -13.43 2.30 -1.71
CA LYS A 211 -13.20 2.23 -3.16
C LYS A 211 -11.79 1.77 -3.45
N VAL A 212 -11.63 0.83 -4.38
CA VAL A 212 -10.30 0.38 -4.81
C VAL A 212 -9.51 1.55 -5.43
N ILE A 213 -8.29 1.75 -4.95
CA ILE A 213 -7.33 2.73 -5.47
C ILE A 213 -6.03 2.08 -5.93
N ASN A 214 -5.72 0.87 -5.44
CA ASN A 214 -4.58 0.08 -5.90
C ASN A 214 -4.94 -1.41 -5.98
N GLY A 215 -4.50 -2.07 -7.05
CA GLY A 215 -4.72 -3.50 -7.30
C GLY A 215 -3.88 -4.41 -6.39
N PRO A 216 -3.96 -5.74 -6.58
CA PRO A 216 -4.48 -6.44 -7.76
C PRO A 216 -6.01 -6.56 -7.87
N THR A 217 -6.76 -6.34 -6.79
CA THR A 217 -8.23 -6.34 -6.89
C THR A 217 -8.74 -5.26 -7.85
N LYS A 218 -9.86 -5.53 -8.51
CA LYS A 218 -10.64 -4.55 -9.29
C LYS A 218 -11.97 -4.20 -8.63
N HIS A 219 -12.23 -4.75 -7.45
CA HIS A 219 -13.48 -4.59 -6.71
C HIS A 219 -13.25 -3.75 -5.47
N ASN A 220 -14.24 -2.92 -5.14
CA ASN A 220 -14.32 -2.19 -3.86
C ASN A 220 -14.52 -3.17 -2.69
N LEU A 221 -14.31 -2.68 -1.47
CA LEU A 221 -14.80 -3.37 -0.28
C LEU A 221 -16.34 -3.45 -0.35
N THR A 222 -16.88 -4.57 0.09
CA THR A 222 -18.33 -4.77 0.14
C THR A 222 -18.93 -3.90 1.24
N ASP A 223 -19.98 -3.16 0.94
CA ASP A 223 -20.74 -2.43 1.96
C ASP A 223 -21.28 -3.40 3.01
N ALA A 224 -20.94 -3.15 4.27
CA ALA A 224 -21.54 -3.84 5.39
C ALA A 224 -22.75 -2.98 5.77
N HIS A 225 -23.91 -3.27 5.17
CA HIS A 225 -25.21 -2.60 5.36
C HIS A 225 -25.14 -1.39 6.30
N CYS A 226 -24.87 -0.21 5.74
CA CYS A 226 -24.69 1.02 6.49
C CYS A 226 -25.94 1.32 7.32
N GLU A 227 -25.90 1.07 8.62
CA GLU A 227 -26.61 1.95 9.54
C GLU A 227 -25.82 3.25 9.60
N VAL A 228 -26.30 4.25 8.87
CA VAL A 228 -25.89 5.63 9.10
C VAL A 228 -26.42 5.98 10.48
N ILE A 229 -25.60 5.82 11.52
CA ILE A 229 -25.92 6.31 12.87
C ILE A 229 -25.64 7.82 12.83
N PRO A 230 -26.68 8.69 12.84
CA PRO A 230 -26.44 10.12 12.91
C PRO A 230 -25.86 10.43 14.29
N ALA A 231 -24.85 11.29 14.35
CA ALA A 231 -24.31 11.77 15.61
C ALA A 231 -25.44 12.42 16.43
N GLY A 232 -25.91 11.73 17.48
CA GLY A 232 -26.95 12.25 18.40
C GLY A 232 -28.09 11.28 18.77
N SER A 233 -28.20 10.07 18.20
CA SER A 233 -29.22 9.12 18.64
C SER A 233 -28.76 8.31 19.85
N SER A 234 -28.95 8.85 21.05
CA SER A 234 -28.94 8.05 22.28
C SER A 234 -30.15 7.11 22.26
N THR A 235 -29.96 5.83 21.95
CA THR A 235 -30.97 4.82 22.25
C THR A 235 -30.69 4.27 23.64
N SER A 236 -31.38 4.83 24.63
CA SER A 236 -31.59 4.17 25.91
C SER A 236 -32.39 2.87 25.68
N LYS A 237 -31.80 1.74 26.03
CA LYS A 237 -32.54 0.55 26.48
C LYS A 237 -31.79 -0.04 27.66
#